data_AF-A0A960F0V7-F1
#
_entry.id   AF-A0A960F0V7-F1
#
_cell.length_a   1.000
_cell.length_b   1.000
_cell.length_c   1.000
_cell.angle_alpha   90.00
_cell.angle_beta   90.00
_cell.angle_gamma   90.00
#
_symmetry.space_group_name_H-M   'P 1'
#
loop_
_entity.id
_entity.type
_entity.pdbx_description
1 polymer ?
#
loop_
_entity_poly.entity_id
_entity_poly.type
_entity_poly.pdbx_seq_one_letter_code
_entity_poly.pdbx_strand_id
1 'polypeptide(L)'
;MRAVRQFNVVPAVPASLQALTELASNLHWTWDRETKALFHRLDPVLWKECQEDPLHLLAAITAARWAELAADPEVVAATAAAAARLRDAMEAPRWFQQREGSPLGLTAYFSPEFGISETVPQYSGGLGVLAGDHLKAVSDLGVPLVGVGLLYAEGYFRQRLNADGYQEERYPRLEASHLAARQTDIQITVDLAGDPTRVNVWELQVGRTHLYLLDTAVEGNSEAAMAVTDRLYGGDREHRLRQEIVLGMGGVKALRALGLEPQVFHTNE
;
A
#
# COMPACT_ATOMS: atom_id res chain seq x y z
N MET A 1 -10.56 -21.13 -16.50
CA MET A 1 -9.59 -21.77 -15.58
C MET A 1 -10.25 -21.92 -14.22
N ARG A 2 -10.00 -23.03 -13.52
CA ARG A 2 -10.62 -23.36 -12.22
C ARG A 2 -10.24 -22.33 -11.15
N ALA A 3 -11.20 -21.96 -10.31
CA ALA A 3 -11.01 -21.10 -9.14
C ALA A 3 -9.80 -21.58 -8.31
N VAL A 4 -8.78 -20.74 -8.25
CA VAL A 4 -7.66 -20.91 -7.32
C VAL A 4 -8.23 -20.61 -5.93
N ARG A 5 -8.25 -21.60 -5.04
CA ARG A 5 -8.54 -21.36 -3.62
C ARG A 5 -7.41 -20.47 -3.09
N GLN A 6 -7.69 -19.21 -2.83
CA GLN A 6 -6.79 -18.33 -2.09
C GLN A 6 -6.75 -18.82 -0.64
N PHE A 7 -5.58 -19.27 -0.20
CA PHE A 7 -5.31 -19.58 1.20
C PHE A 7 -4.61 -18.38 1.81
N ASN A 8 -5.32 -17.59 2.61
CA ASN A 8 -4.67 -16.62 3.49
C ASN A 8 -4.08 -17.41 4.67
N VAL A 9 -2.78 -17.67 4.61
CA VAL A 9 -2.05 -18.24 5.75
C VAL A 9 -1.85 -17.12 6.75
N VAL A 10 -2.70 -17.07 7.78
CA VAL A 10 -2.48 -16.17 8.91
C VAL A 10 -1.28 -16.72 9.68
N PRO A 11 -0.19 -15.95 9.81
CA PRO A 11 0.98 -16.42 10.55
C PRO A 11 0.58 -16.68 12.00
N ALA A 12 0.99 -17.83 12.55
CA ALA A 12 0.75 -18.17 13.95
C ALA A 12 1.73 -17.41 14.86
N VAL A 13 1.65 -16.08 14.85
CA VAL A 13 2.48 -15.21 15.69
C VAL A 13 2.11 -15.46 17.16
N PRO A 14 3.08 -15.74 18.04
CA PRO A 14 2.82 -15.92 19.46
C PRO A 14 2.18 -14.68 20.10
N ALA A 15 1.34 -14.88 21.12
CA ALA A 15 0.61 -13.79 21.78
C ALA A 15 1.51 -12.66 22.32
N SER A 16 2.71 -13.00 22.82
CA SER A 16 3.71 -12.02 23.29
C SER A 16 4.28 -11.14 22.17
N LEU A 17 4.18 -11.58 20.91
CA LEU A 17 4.70 -10.90 19.73
C LEU A 17 3.59 -10.45 18.75
N GLN A 18 2.32 -10.59 19.13
CA GLN A 18 1.17 -10.34 18.26
C GLN A 18 1.17 -8.95 17.61
N ALA A 19 1.76 -7.95 18.28
CA ALA A 19 1.88 -6.59 17.75
C ALA A 19 2.74 -6.49 16.48
N LEU A 20 3.58 -7.50 16.17
CA LEU A 20 4.33 -7.55 14.91
C LEU A 20 3.40 -7.54 13.69
N THR A 21 2.21 -8.14 13.78
CA THR A 21 1.24 -8.12 12.69
C THR A 21 0.79 -6.70 12.38
N GLU A 22 0.44 -5.91 13.40
CA GLU A 22 0.06 -4.50 13.24
C GLU A 22 1.23 -3.66 12.68
N LEU A 23 2.42 -3.86 13.24
CA LEU A 23 3.64 -3.19 12.77
C LEU A 23 3.95 -3.49 11.30
N ALA A 24 3.69 -4.72 10.83
CA ALA A 24 3.90 -5.11 9.45
C ALA A 24 2.83 -4.55 8.49
N SER A 25 1.59 -4.40 8.98
CA SER A 25 0.44 -3.92 8.19
C SER A 25 0.35 -2.39 8.07
N ASN A 26 1.08 -1.61 8.87
CA ASN A 26 1.17 -0.15 8.70
C ASN A 26 2.53 0.25 8.13
N LEU A 27 2.57 0.89 6.97
CA LEU A 27 3.80 1.25 6.24
C LEU A 27 4.69 2.27 6.97
N HIS A 28 4.31 2.77 8.15
CA HIS A 28 5.19 3.54 9.04
C HIS A 28 6.53 2.86 9.31
N TRP A 29 6.58 1.52 9.32
CA TRP A 29 7.85 0.78 9.47
C TRP A 29 8.89 1.15 8.41
N THR A 30 8.47 1.68 7.25
CA THR A 30 9.36 2.03 6.14
C THR A 30 10.22 3.27 6.46
N TRP A 31 9.81 4.12 7.41
CA TRP A 31 10.64 5.24 7.93
C TRP A 31 10.92 5.19 9.44
N ASP A 32 10.34 4.25 10.20
CA ASP A 32 10.80 3.95 11.56
C ASP A 32 11.98 2.96 11.57
N ARG A 33 13.18 3.50 11.71
CA ARG A 33 14.44 2.72 11.71
C ARG A 33 14.47 1.61 12.76
N GLU A 34 13.88 1.85 13.94
CA GLU A 34 13.92 0.86 15.02
C GLU A 34 12.97 -0.31 14.74
N THR A 35 11.79 -0.06 14.18
CA THR A 35 10.89 -1.13 13.74
C THR A 35 11.47 -1.92 12.57
N LYS A 36 12.11 -1.25 11.59
CA LYS A 36 12.81 -1.96 10.50
C LYS A 36 13.95 -2.83 11.02
N ALA A 37 14.72 -2.34 11.99
CA ALA A 37 15.79 -3.11 12.64
C ALA A 37 15.23 -4.30 13.45
N LEU A 38 14.06 -4.15 14.08
CA LEU A 38 13.37 -5.26 14.75
C LEU A 38 13.03 -6.37 13.76
N PHE A 39 12.43 -6.07 12.60
CA PHE A 39 12.13 -7.10 11.60
C PHE A 39 13.38 -7.84 11.12
N HIS A 40 14.45 -7.10 10.83
CA HIS A 40 15.74 -7.71 10.49
C HIS A 40 16.27 -8.62 11.60
N ARG A 41 16.08 -8.27 12.89
CA ARG A 41 16.55 -9.08 14.03
C ARG A 41 15.76 -10.38 14.21
N LEU A 42 14.50 -10.46 13.77
CA LEU A 42 13.70 -11.67 13.93
C LEU A 42 14.35 -12.85 13.20
N ASP A 43 14.78 -12.62 11.97
CA ASP A 43 15.58 -13.55 11.18
C ASP A 43 16.28 -12.79 10.03
N PRO A 44 17.59 -12.48 10.16
CA PRO A 44 18.32 -11.70 9.15
C PRO A 44 18.39 -12.36 7.76
N VAL A 45 18.36 -13.70 7.72
CA VAL A 45 18.46 -14.45 6.47
C VAL A 45 17.11 -14.41 5.76
N LEU A 46 16.03 -14.79 6.46
CA LEU A 46 14.68 -14.71 5.90
C LEU A 46 14.30 -13.27 5.53
N TRP A 47 14.71 -12.27 6.32
CA TRP A 47 14.45 -10.87 5.99
C TRP A 47 14.96 -10.47 4.60
N LYS A 48 16.18 -10.91 4.26
CA LYS A 48 16.76 -10.66 2.94
C LYS A 48 16.08 -11.49 1.85
N GLU A 49 15.76 -12.76 2.12
CA GLU A 49 15.08 -13.65 1.18
C GLU A 49 13.66 -13.17 0.86
N CYS A 50 12.96 -12.61 1.84
CA CYS A 50 11.65 -11.98 1.71
C CYS A 50 11.70 -10.57 1.10
N GLN A 51 12.86 -10.10 0.61
CA GLN A 51 13.04 -8.77 0.01
C GLN A 51 12.63 -7.62 0.96
N GLU A 52 12.94 -7.75 2.25
CA GLU A 52 12.58 -6.75 3.27
C GLU A 52 11.07 -6.51 3.42
N ASP A 53 10.25 -7.52 3.10
CA ASP A 53 8.81 -7.51 3.34
C ASP A 53 8.47 -8.13 4.71
N PRO A 54 7.98 -7.34 5.69
CA PRO A 54 7.65 -7.86 7.00
C PRO A 54 6.45 -8.81 6.97
N LEU A 55 5.46 -8.64 6.09
CA LEU A 55 4.32 -9.56 6.02
C LEU A 55 4.78 -10.95 5.56
N HIS A 56 5.62 -10.99 4.52
CA HIS A 56 6.20 -12.23 4.03
C HIS A 56 7.15 -12.86 5.07
N LEU A 57 7.99 -12.06 5.75
CA LEU A 57 8.84 -12.53 6.84
C LEU A 57 8.01 -13.24 7.92
N LEU A 58 6.95 -12.59 8.41
CA LEU A 58 6.13 -13.15 9.49
C LEU A 58 5.47 -14.48 9.07
N ALA A 59 5.04 -14.59 7.82
CA ALA A 59 4.47 -15.81 7.26
C ALA A 59 5.50 -16.93 7.05
N ALA A 60 6.76 -16.59 6.82
CA ALA A 60 7.85 -17.54 6.55
C ALA A 60 8.50 -18.09 7.84
N ILE A 61 8.43 -17.37 8.96
CA ILE A 61 9.03 -17.80 10.23
C ILE A 61 8.38 -19.12 10.71
N THR A 62 9.22 -20.10 10.99
CA THR A 62 8.80 -21.43 11.45
C THR A 62 8.29 -21.40 12.89
N ALA A 63 7.44 -22.38 13.26
CA ALA A 63 6.95 -22.51 14.64
C ALA A 63 8.06 -22.64 15.68
N ALA A 64 9.16 -23.34 15.36
CA ALA A 64 10.31 -23.46 16.25
C ALA A 64 10.98 -22.11 16.47
N ARG A 65 11.20 -21.35 15.39
CA ARG A 65 11.77 -20.00 15.49
C ARG A 65 10.84 -19.03 16.23
N TRP A 66 9.52 -19.14 16.03
CA TRP A 66 8.55 -18.37 16.81
C TRP A 66 8.63 -18.67 18.31
N ALA A 67 8.82 -19.93 18.70
CA ALA A 67 8.99 -20.31 20.11
C ALA A 67 10.27 -19.72 20.71
N GLU A 68 11.38 -19.71 19.97
CA GLU A 68 12.63 -19.06 20.39
C GLU A 68 12.45 -17.55 20.59
N LEU A 69 11.89 -16.86 19.59
CA LEU A 69 11.66 -15.42 19.62
C LEU A 69 10.72 -15.01 20.76
N ALA A 70 9.68 -15.80 21.02
CA ALA A 70 8.74 -15.55 22.11
C ALA A 70 9.35 -15.77 23.51
N ALA A 71 10.40 -16.58 23.60
CA ALA A 71 11.14 -16.82 24.84
C ALA A 71 12.26 -15.79 25.08
N ASP A 72 12.63 -14.99 24.08
CA ASP A 72 13.64 -13.94 24.18
C ASP A 72 13.04 -12.64 24.76
N PRO A 73 13.40 -12.24 25.99
CA PRO A 73 12.86 -11.03 26.62
C PRO A 73 13.22 -9.74 25.87
N GLU A 74 14.36 -9.70 25.18
CA GLU A 74 14.77 -8.52 24.42
C GLU A 74 13.91 -8.32 23.18
N VAL A 75 13.55 -9.41 22.48
CA VAL A 75 12.65 -9.36 21.32
C VAL A 75 11.26 -8.94 21.78
N VAL A 76 10.73 -9.55 22.84
CA VAL A 76 9.40 -9.19 23.38
C VAL A 76 9.35 -7.72 23.80
N ALA A 77 10.37 -7.23 24.51
CA ALA A 77 10.46 -5.83 24.91
C ALA A 77 10.58 -4.89 23.71
N ALA A 78 11.39 -5.24 22.69
CA ALA A 78 11.55 -4.46 21.47
C ALA A 78 10.24 -4.39 20.66
N THR A 79 9.49 -5.50 20.56
CA THR A 79 8.17 -5.53 19.94
C THR A 79 7.18 -4.63 20.68
N ALA A 80 7.15 -4.69 22.02
CA ALA A 80 6.28 -3.82 22.81
C ALA A 80 6.64 -2.32 22.64
N ALA A 81 7.93 -2.00 22.61
CA ALA A 81 8.42 -0.63 22.39
C ALA A 81 8.07 -0.12 20.98
N ALA A 82 8.24 -0.96 19.95
CA ALA A 82 7.85 -0.64 18.57
C ALA A 82 6.34 -0.38 18.47
N ALA A 83 5.52 -1.23 19.08
CA ALA A 83 4.07 -1.04 19.13
C ALA A 83 3.68 0.25 19.85
N ALA A 84 4.37 0.60 20.94
CA ALA A 84 4.13 1.86 21.64
C ALA A 84 4.50 3.08 20.79
N ARG A 85 5.62 3.03 20.04
CA ARG A 85 5.98 4.10 19.09
C ARG A 85 4.98 4.24 17.96
N LEU A 86 4.48 3.11 17.40
CA LEU A 86 3.45 3.16 16.37
C LEU A 86 2.17 3.80 16.93
N ARG A 87 1.71 3.38 18.12
CA ARG A 87 0.54 4.00 18.75
C ARG A 87 0.73 5.49 18.99
N ASP A 88 1.89 5.91 19.51
CA ASP A 88 2.21 7.34 19.62
C ASP A 88 2.09 8.00 18.25
N ALA A 89 2.81 7.51 17.23
CA ALA A 89 2.79 8.00 15.85
C ALA A 89 1.36 8.24 15.35
N MET A 90 0.46 7.28 15.61
CA MET A 90 -0.94 7.31 15.15
C MET A 90 -1.86 8.23 15.97
N GLU A 91 -1.68 8.31 17.28
CA GLU A 91 -2.68 8.92 18.18
C GLU A 91 -2.27 10.30 18.70
N ALA A 92 -0.99 10.51 19.00
CA ALA A 92 -0.55 11.74 19.64
C ALA A 92 -0.79 12.97 18.73
N PRO A 93 -1.18 14.13 19.28
CA PRO A 93 -1.36 15.34 18.48
C PRO A 93 -0.06 15.75 17.78
N ARG A 94 -0.11 15.91 16.46
CA ARG A 94 1.04 16.34 15.64
C ARG A 94 1.07 17.84 15.45
N TRP A 95 2.17 18.34 14.88
CA TRP A 95 2.39 19.77 14.68
C TRP A 95 1.19 20.50 14.08
N PHE A 96 0.58 19.96 13.02
CA PHE A 96 -0.55 20.61 12.34
C PHE A 96 -1.79 20.70 13.24
N GLN A 97 -2.08 19.65 14.02
CA GLN A 97 -3.25 19.57 14.89
C GLN A 97 -3.13 20.48 16.12
N GLN A 98 -1.91 20.89 16.47
CA GLN A 98 -1.64 21.84 17.55
C GLN A 98 -1.71 23.30 17.07
N ARG A 99 -1.84 23.55 15.77
CA ARG A 99 -1.97 24.91 15.25
C ARG A 99 -3.37 25.44 15.45
N GLU A 100 -3.45 26.66 15.95
CA GLU A 100 -4.72 27.38 16.04
C GLU A 100 -5.07 28.05 14.70
N GLY A 101 -6.35 28.07 14.35
CA GLY A 101 -6.89 28.90 13.27
C GLY A 101 -6.57 28.48 11.84
N SER A 102 -6.08 27.26 11.59
CA SER A 102 -5.91 26.76 10.23
C SER A 102 -7.28 26.46 9.60
N PRO A 103 -7.63 27.06 8.44
CA PRO A 103 -8.91 26.78 7.76
C PRO A 103 -8.88 25.51 6.91
N LEU A 104 -7.73 24.84 6.83
CA LEU A 104 -7.53 23.67 5.98
C LEU A 104 -8.25 22.46 6.55
N GLY A 105 -9.25 21.98 5.81
CA GLY A 105 -9.92 20.70 6.02
C GLY A 105 -9.23 19.56 5.27
N LEU A 106 -9.98 18.48 5.01
CA LEU A 106 -9.45 17.31 4.32
C LEU A 106 -8.96 17.66 2.90
N THR A 107 -7.75 17.22 2.56
CA THR A 107 -7.18 17.28 1.21
C THR A 107 -7.15 15.89 0.60
N ALA A 108 -7.58 15.74 -0.65
CA ALA A 108 -7.40 14.51 -1.41
C ALA A 108 -6.28 14.70 -2.44
N TYR A 109 -5.23 13.90 -2.31
CA TYR A 109 -4.04 13.91 -3.16
C TYR A 109 -4.12 12.78 -4.18
N PHE A 110 -4.37 13.13 -5.43
CA PHE A 110 -4.47 12.20 -6.54
C PHE A 110 -3.12 12.07 -7.22
N SER A 111 -2.66 10.84 -7.41
CA SER A 111 -1.43 10.55 -8.14
C SER A 111 -1.58 9.22 -8.88
N PRO A 112 -1.06 9.08 -10.11
CA PRO A 112 -1.01 7.80 -10.78
C PRO A 112 -0.06 6.83 -10.07
N GLU A 113 0.96 7.32 -9.35
CA GLU A 113 1.94 6.47 -8.66
C GLU A 113 2.28 6.95 -7.24
N PHE A 114 2.65 6.00 -6.38
CA PHE A 114 3.11 6.22 -5.00
C PHE A 114 4.31 5.31 -4.68
N GLY A 115 5.48 5.92 -4.51
CA GLY A 115 6.73 5.27 -4.12
C GLY A 115 6.91 5.27 -2.61
N ILE A 116 6.24 4.33 -1.93
CA ILE A 116 6.31 4.23 -0.46
C ILE A 116 7.48 3.33 -0.03
N SER A 117 7.52 2.13 -0.58
CA SER A 117 8.45 1.04 -0.27
C SER A 117 8.48 0.06 -1.46
N GLU A 118 9.57 -0.69 -1.61
CA GLU A 118 9.68 -1.76 -2.62
C GLU A 118 8.63 -2.87 -2.43
N THR A 119 8.11 -3.02 -1.21
CA THR A 119 7.02 -3.95 -0.88
C THR A 119 5.67 -3.52 -1.45
N VAL A 120 5.55 -2.27 -1.92
CA VAL A 120 4.36 -1.72 -2.58
C VAL A 120 4.80 -1.11 -3.92
N PRO A 121 5.05 -1.94 -4.95
CA PRO A 121 5.64 -1.50 -6.22
C PRO A 121 4.58 -0.81 -7.11
N GLN A 122 4.07 0.33 -6.66
CA GLN A 122 3.06 1.16 -7.32
C GLN A 122 3.65 2.49 -7.80
N TYR A 123 4.89 2.43 -8.30
CA TYR A 123 5.61 3.56 -8.87
C TYR A 123 6.66 3.10 -9.87
N SER A 124 7.10 4.05 -10.71
CA SER A 124 8.15 3.86 -11.72
C SER A 124 9.33 4.80 -11.54
N GLY A 125 9.14 5.97 -10.92
CA GLY A 125 10.19 6.97 -10.82
C GLY A 125 9.97 8.07 -9.79
N GLY A 126 10.56 9.24 -10.05
CA GLY A 126 10.66 10.34 -9.10
C GLY A 126 9.32 10.96 -8.72
N LEU A 127 8.31 10.96 -9.61
CA LEU A 127 6.97 11.48 -9.30
C LEU A 127 6.29 10.63 -8.23
N GLY A 128 6.37 9.31 -8.35
CA GLY A 128 5.87 8.39 -7.34
C GLY A 128 6.63 8.50 -6.03
N VAL A 129 7.96 8.59 -6.05
CA VAL A 129 8.77 8.81 -4.84
C VAL A 129 8.33 10.11 -4.13
N LEU A 130 8.16 11.19 -4.89
CA LEU A 130 7.66 12.46 -4.36
C LEU A 130 6.26 12.30 -3.73
N ALA A 131 5.32 11.64 -4.42
CA ALA A 131 3.98 11.38 -3.89
C ALA A 131 4.03 10.56 -2.60
N GLY A 132 4.91 9.55 -2.55
CA GLY A 132 5.09 8.71 -1.38
C GLY A 132 5.66 9.47 -0.19
N ASP A 133 6.68 10.29 -0.41
CA ASP A 133 7.29 11.11 0.62
C ASP A 133 6.34 12.21 1.11
N HIS A 134 5.45 12.73 0.26
CA HIS A 134 4.35 13.58 0.72
C HIS A 134 3.46 12.86 1.73
N LEU A 135 3.04 11.61 1.45
CA LEU A 135 2.21 10.83 2.39
C LEU A 135 2.93 10.59 3.73
N LYS A 136 4.23 10.29 3.69
CA LYS A 136 5.04 10.13 4.91
C LYS A 136 5.10 11.44 5.71
N ALA A 137 5.41 12.55 5.03
CA ALA A 137 5.53 13.85 5.67
C ALA A 137 4.20 14.34 6.26
N VAL A 138 3.07 14.16 5.56
CA VAL A 138 1.76 14.56 6.09
C VAL A 138 1.32 13.70 7.26
N SER A 139 1.70 12.42 7.28
CA SER A 139 1.51 11.54 8.44
C SER A 139 2.26 12.10 9.66
N ASP A 140 3.55 12.40 9.53
CA ASP A 140 4.36 12.91 10.65
C ASP A 140 3.92 14.30 11.12
N LEU A 141 3.44 15.14 10.20
CA LEU A 141 2.93 16.48 10.52
C LEU A 141 1.47 16.47 11.02
N GLY A 142 0.72 15.39 10.78
CA GLY A 142 -0.72 15.27 11.05
C GLY A 142 -1.59 16.20 10.21
N VAL A 143 -1.19 16.47 8.97
CA VAL A 143 -1.99 17.24 8.02
C VAL A 143 -3.15 16.36 7.53
N PRO A 144 -4.40 16.86 7.48
CA PRO A 144 -5.57 16.08 7.06
C PRO A 144 -5.53 15.84 5.56
N LEU A 145 -4.84 14.79 5.14
CA LEU A 145 -4.69 14.40 3.74
C LEU A 145 -4.90 12.90 3.56
N VAL A 146 -5.57 12.53 2.46
CA VAL A 146 -5.67 11.14 1.96
C VAL A 146 -5.09 11.05 0.56
N GLY A 147 -4.43 9.93 0.27
CA GLY A 147 -3.95 9.61 -1.08
C GLY A 147 -5.00 8.86 -1.89
N VAL A 148 -5.06 9.10 -3.19
CA VAL A 148 -5.88 8.34 -4.15
C VAL A 148 -5.03 7.96 -5.36
N GLY A 149 -5.01 6.68 -5.69
CA GLY A 149 -4.26 6.11 -6.81
C GLY A 149 -4.94 4.90 -7.45
N LEU A 150 -4.23 4.20 -8.31
CA LEU A 150 -4.66 2.93 -8.91
C LEU A 150 -3.87 1.77 -8.32
N LEU A 151 -4.51 0.60 -8.20
CA LEU A 151 -3.85 -0.65 -7.81
C LEU A 151 -3.41 -1.39 -9.07
N TYR A 152 -2.16 -1.22 -9.49
CA TYR A 152 -1.65 -1.88 -10.69
C TYR A 152 -1.25 -3.32 -10.40
N ALA A 153 -1.90 -4.26 -11.08
CA ALA A 153 -1.69 -5.69 -10.89
C ALA A 153 -0.25 -6.13 -11.19
N GLU A 154 0.50 -5.44 -12.04
CA GLU A 154 1.87 -5.83 -12.44
C GLU A 154 2.93 -4.78 -12.05
N GLY A 155 2.52 -3.68 -11.40
CA GLY A 155 3.40 -2.55 -11.12
C GLY A 155 3.93 -1.90 -12.42
N TYR A 156 5.22 -1.54 -12.42
CA TYR A 156 5.91 -1.05 -13.63
C TYR A 156 6.56 -2.21 -14.39
N PHE A 157 7.83 -2.53 -14.14
CA PHE A 157 8.46 -3.77 -14.59
C PHE A 157 9.66 -4.13 -13.70
N ARG A 158 10.06 -5.41 -13.70
CA ARG A 158 11.34 -5.87 -13.15
C ARG A 158 12.36 -6.00 -14.29
N GLN A 159 13.45 -5.23 -14.19
CA GLN A 159 14.53 -5.27 -15.16
C GLN A 159 15.38 -6.53 -14.97
N ARG A 160 15.71 -7.20 -16.07
CA ARG A 160 16.76 -8.21 -16.14
C ARG A 160 17.69 -7.86 -17.30
N LEU A 161 19.00 -8.00 -17.09
CA LEU A 161 19.95 -7.98 -18.20
C LEU A 161 20.23 -9.41 -18.64
N ASN A 162 20.11 -9.67 -19.94
CA ASN A 162 20.50 -10.96 -20.48
C ASN A 162 22.02 -11.07 -20.65
N ALA A 163 22.50 -12.23 -21.10
CA ALA A 163 23.93 -12.50 -21.21
C ALA A 163 24.66 -11.53 -22.17
N ASP A 164 23.93 -10.93 -23.11
CA ASP A 164 24.44 -9.97 -24.09
C ASP A 164 24.32 -8.52 -23.60
N GLY A 165 23.83 -8.28 -22.38
CA GLY A 165 23.66 -6.96 -21.78
C GLY A 165 22.41 -6.20 -22.24
N TYR A 166 21.50 -6.84 -22.98
CA TYR A 166 20.21 -6.23 -23.33
C TYR A 166 19.22 -6.31 -22.18
N GLN A 167 18.42 -5.26 -22.05
CA GLN A 167 17.30 -5.22 -21.12
C GLN A 167 16.19 -6.18 -21.57
N GLU A 168 15.71 -6.95 -20.62
CA GLU A 168 14.50 -7.76 -20.70
C GLU A 168 13.59 -7.37 -19.54
N GLU A 169 12.30 -7.28 -19.84
CA GLU A 169 11.28 -6.81 -18.91
C GLU A 169 10.43 -7.97 -18.43
N ARG A 170 10.13 -7.98 -17.13
CA ARG A 170 9.21 -8.95 -16.53
C ARG A 170 8.13 -8.21 -15.76
N TYR A 171 6.90 -8.69 -15.89
CA TYR A 171 5.70 -8.12 -15.30
C TYR A 171 5.06 -9.15 -14.36
N PRO A 172 5.68 -9.44 -13.20
CA PRO A 172 5.09 -10.37 -12.25
C PRO A 172 3.80 -9.77 -11.68
N ARG A 173 2.71 -10.54 -11.72
CA ARG A 173 1.45 -10.12 -11.11
C ARG A 173 1.58 -10.12 -9.59
N LEU A 174 1.16 -9.02 -8.98
CA LEU A 174 1.04 -8.80 -7.55
C LEU A 174 -0.28 -9.39 -7.06
N GLU A 175 -0.22 -10.10 -5.95
CA GLU A 175 -1.42 -10.44 -5.19
C GLU A 175 -1.65 -9.31 -4.18
N ALA A 176 -2.83 -8.69 -4.22
CA ALA A 176 -3.15 -7.57 -3.32
C ALA A 176 -3.08 -7.97 -1.84
N SER A 177 -3.31 -9.25 -1.52
CA SER A 177 -3.15 -9.82 -0.17
C SER A 177 -1.70 -9.89 0.30
N HIS A 178 -0.73 -9.80 -0.60
CA HIS A 178 0.69 -9.68 -0.26
C HIS A 178 1.11 -8.22 -0.05
N LEU A 179 0.25 -7.27 -0.40
CA LEU A 179 0.42 -5.88 -0.01
C LEU A 179 -0.15 -5.71 1.41
N ALA A 180 0.34 -4.71 2.14
CA ALA A 180 -0.31 -4.23 3.36
C ALA A 180 -1.64 -3.49 3.05
N ALA A 181 -2.40 -4.00 2.08
CA ALA A 181 -3.62 -3.43 1.54
C ALA A 181 -4.83 -4.26 2.00
N ARG A 182 -5.87 -3.56 2.41
CA ARG A 182 -7.15 -4.15 2.78
C ARG A 182 -8.21 -3.74 1.78
N GLN A 183 -8.92 -4.69 1.21
CA GLN A 183 -10.12 -4.38 0.42
C GLN A 183 -11.20 -3.83 1.36
N THR A 184 -11.79 -2.70 0.99
CA THR A 184 -12.94 -2.14 1.69
C THR A 184 -14.23 -2.76 1.18
N ASP A 185 -15.34 -2.53 1.89
CA ASP A 185 -16.67 -2.94 1.42
C ASP A 185 -17.23 -2.02 0.31
N ILE A 186 -16.47 -0.99 -0.06
CA ILE A 186 -16.87 -0.02 -1.08
C ILE A 186 -16.51 -0.54 -2.47
N GLN A 187 -17.54 -0.59 -3.31
CA GLN A 187 -17.42 -0.77 -4.75
C GLN A 187 -18.21 0.34 -5.44
N ILE A 188 -17.58 0.98 -6.42
CA ILE A 188 -18.20 2.05 -7.22
C ILE A 188 -18.36 1.60 -8.67
N THR A 189 -19.07 2.42 -9.46
CA THR A 189 -19.18 2.23 -10.91
C THR A 189 -18.75 3.49 -11.66
N VAL A 190 -17.91 3.30 -12.68
CA VAL A 190 -17.40 4.32 -13.61
C VAL A 190 -17.77 3.90 -15.02
N ASP A 191 -18.34 4.81 -15.82
CA ASP A 191 -18.61 4.55 -17.23
C ASP A 191 -17.35 4.82 -18.07
N LEU A 192 -16.89 3.81 -18.81
CA LEU A 192 -15.74 3.91 -19.72
C LEU A 192 -16.22 3.85 -21.17
N ALA A 193 -16.78 4.95 -21.65
CA ALA A 193 -17.33 5.09 -23.00
C ALA A 193 -18.48 4.10 -23.30
N GLY A 194 -19.43 4.01 -22.39
CA GLY A 194 -20.59 3.11 -22.48
C GLY A 194 -20.34 1.72 -21.89
N ASP A 195 -19.16 1.46 -21.32
CA ASP A 195 -18.85 0.26 -20.54
C ASP A 195 -18.92 0.56 -19.02
N PRO A 196 -20.01 0.19 -18.33
CA PRO A 196 -20.14 0.40 -16.89
C PRO A 196 -19.21 -0.54 -16.12
N THR A 197 -18.10 0.03 -15.64
CA THR A 197 -17.01 -0.68 -14.99
C THR A 197 -17.13 -0.61 -13.47
N ARG A 198 -17.14 -1.77 -12.81
CA ARG A 198 -17.07 -1.85 -11.34
C ARG A 198 -15.63 -1.64 -10.87
N VAL A 199 -15.46 -0.91 -9.78
CA VAL A 199 -14.14 -0.60 -9.23
C VAL A 199 -14.15 -0.87 -7.72
N ASN A 200 -13.30 -1.79 -7.27
CA ASN A 200 -13.08 -2.05 -5.86
C ASN A 200 -12.15 -0.99 -5.27
N VAL A 201 -12.39 -0.62 -4.01
CA VAL A 201 -11.52 0.31 -3.29
C VAL A 201 -10.70 -0.45 -2.26
N TRP A 202 -9.38 -0.33 -2.37
CA TRP A 202 -8.39 -0.87 -1.46
C TRP A 202 -7.79 0.24 -0.61
N GLU A 203 -7.38 -0.07 0.60
CA GLU A 203 -6.82 0.87 1.56
C GLU A 203 -5.47 0.38 2.06
N LEU A 204 -4.46 1.26 2.04
CA LEU A 204 -3.18 1.08 2.72
C LEU A 204 -3.02 2.15 3.79
N GLN A 205 -2.43 1.75 4.91
CA GLN A 205 -2.06 2.67 5.99
C GLN A 205 -0.60 3.13 5.80
N VAL A 206 -0.42 4.39 5.41
CA VAL A 206 0.89 5.04 5.32
C VAL A 206 1.08 5.91 6.56
N GLY A 207 1.45 5.27 7.66
CA GLY A 207 1.40 5.93 8.96
C GLY A 207 -0.03 6.32 9.28
N ARG A 208 -0.28 7.62 9.50
CA ARG A 208 -1.61 8.18 9.76
C ARG A 208 -2.42 8.40 8.48
N THR A 209 -1.76 8.39 7.34
CA THR A 209 -2.36 8.80 6.07
C THR A 209 -2.92 7.58 5.35
N HIS A 210 -4.22 7.64 5.07
CA HIS A 210 -4.89 6.62 4.29
C HIS A 210 -4.57 6.81 2.81
N LEU A 211 -4.09 5.75 2.15
CA LEU A 211 -3.94 5.68 0.71
C LEU A 211 -4.99 4.74 0.13
N TYR A 212 -5.89 5.28 -0.67
CA TYR A 212 -6.92 4.52 -1.36
C TYR A 212 -6.48 4.18 -2.79
N LEU A 213 -6.47 2.90 -3.13
CA LEU A 213 -6.12 2.41 -4.46
C LEU A 213 -7.35 1.79 -5.13
N LEU A 214 -7.58 2.18 -6.38
CA LEU A 214 -8.73 1.74 -7.17
C LEU A 214 -8.34 0.55 -8.06
N ASP A 215 -9.16 -0.49 -8.05
CA ASP A 215 -8.91 -1.73 -8.78
C ASP A 215 -10.11 -2.09 -9.68
N THR A 216 -9.83 -2.24 -10.98
CA THR A 216 -10.82 -2.60 -12.00
C THR A 216 -10.85 -4.10 -12.31
N ALA A 217 -9.94 -4.89 -11.74
CA ALA A 217 -9.85 -6.35 -11.91
C ALA A 217 -10.96 -7.08 -11.11
N VAL A 218 -12.21 -6.68 -11.35
CA VAL A 218 -13.41 -7.17 -10.67
C VAL A 218 -14.12 -8.19 -11.56
N GLU A 219 -14.46 -9.35 -10.99
CA GLU A 219 -15.17 -10.40 -11.71
C GLU A 219 -16.47 -9.89 -12.34
N GLY A 220 -16.59 -10.09 -13.66
CA GLY A 220 -17.73 -9.70 -14.49
C GLY A 220 -17.64 -8.29 -15.09
N ASN A 221 -16.53 -7.57 -14.91
CA ASN A 221 -16.17 -6.49 -15.83
C ASN A 221 -15.74 -7.08 -17.19
N SER A 222 -15.78 -6.27 -18.25
CA SER A 222 -15.20 -6.64 -19.54
C SER A 222 -13.69 -6.86 -19.43
N GLU A 223 -13.09 -7.62 -20.35
CA GLU A 223 -11.62 -7.80 -20.37
C GLU A 223 -10.88 -6.46 -20.52
N ALA A 224 -11.41 -5.56 -21.36
CA ALA A 224 -10.87 -4.21 -21.54
C ALA A 224 -10.97 -3.37 -20.27
N ALA A 225 -12.08 -3.49 -19.52
CA ALA A 225 -12.26 -2.80 -18.25
C ALA A 225 -11.33 -3.35 -17.16
N MET A 226 -11.19 -4.67 -17.04
CA MET A 226 -10.26 -5.29 -16.08
C MET A 226 -8.80 -4.94 -16.37
N ALA A 227 -8.46 -4.74 -17.64
CA ALA A 227 -7.10 -4.37 -18.03
C ALA A 227 -6.72 -2.94 -17.62
N VAL A 228 -7.67 -2.06 -17.28
CA VAL A 228 -7.35 -0.65 -16.94
C VAL A 228 -6.33 -0.56 -15.80
N THR A 229 -6.39 -1.45 -14.82
CA THR A 229 -5.44 -1.51 -13.69
C THR A 229 -4.39 -2.61 -13.84
N ASP A 230 -3.98 -2.94 -15.07
CA ASP A 230 -2.95 -3.95 -15.33
C ASP A 230 -1.53 -3.45 -14.96
N ARG A 231 -1.05 -2.41 -15.64
CA ARG A 231 0.32 -1.91 -15.60
C ARG A 231 0.35 -0.40 -15.46
N LEU A 232 1.30 0.06 -14.67
CA LEU A 232 1.65 1.47 -14.58
C LEU A 232 2.31 1.89 -15.90
N TYR A 233 1.78 2.96 -16.51
CA TYR A 233 2.22 3.48 -17.81
C TYR A 233 2.21 2.45 -18.95
N GLY A 234 1.30 1.48 -18.89
CA GLY A 234 1.04 0.51 -19.95
C GLY A 234 0.07 1.02 -21.02
N GLY A 235 -0.06 0.22 -22.08
CA GLY A 235 -1.09 0.40 -23.10
C GLY A 235 -0.85 1.56 -24.07
N ASP A 236 -1.90 1.92 -24.80
CA ASP A 236 -1.91 3.02 -25.75
C ASP A 236 -2.57 4.29 -25.15
N ARG A 237 -2.82 5.28 -26.00
CA ARG A 237 -3.45 6.53 -25.56
C ARG A 237 -4.87 6.34 -25.02
N GLU A 238 -5.64 5.39 -25.56
CA GLU A 238 -6.99 5.12 -25.08
C GLU A 238 -6.93 4.43 -23.71
N HIS A 239 -6.02 3.47 -23.54
CA HIS A 239 -5.78 2.81 -22.26
C HIS A 239 -5.44 3.81 -21.15
N ARG A 240 -4.49 4.71 -21.45
CA ARG A 240 -4.10 5.76 -20.52
C ARG A 240 -5.26 6.69 -20.16
N LEU A 241 -6.09 7.06 -21.14
CA LEU A 241 -7.28 7.88 -20.88
C LEU A 241 -8.28 7.15 -19.96
N ARG A 242 -8.47 5.84 -20.14
CA ARG A 242 -9.31 5.02 -19.25
C ARG A 242 -8.74 4.98 -17.83
N GLN A 243 -7.42 4.84 -17.67
CA GLN A 243 -6.75 4.93 -16.36
C GLN A 243 -7.00 6.29 -15.68
N GLU A 244 -6.82 7.39 -16.42
CA GLU A 244 -7.05 8.75 -15.92
C GLU A 244 -8.53 8.99 -15.54
N ILE A 245 -9.49 8.43 -16.30
CA ILE A 245 -10.91 8.49 -15.96
C ILE A 245 -11.20 7.72 -14.66
N VAL A 246 -10.66 6.51 -14.49
CA VAL A 246 -10.84 5.74 -13.26
C VAL A 246 -10.19 6.46 -12.08
N LEU A 247 -8.97 6.98 -12.24
CA LEU A 247 -8.27 7.72 -11.19
C LEU A 247 -9.07 8.98 -10.78
N GLY A 248 -9.42 9.82 -11.74
CA GLY A 248 -10.12 11.09 -11.49
C GLY A 248 -11.57 10.90 -11.07
N MET A 249 -12.41 10.41 -11.98
CA MET A 249 -13.86 10.27 -11.72
C MET A 249 -14.14 9.15 -10.72
N GLY A 250 -13.45 8.03 -10.84
CA GLY A 250 -13.57 6.93 -9.90
C GLY A 250 -13.06 7.32 -8.51
N GLY A 251 -11.94 8.02 -8.40
CA GLY A 251 -11.42 8.46 -7.10
C GLY A 251 -12.37 9.41 -6.38
N VAL A 252 -12.97 10.38 -7.07
CA VAL A 252 -14.00 11.25 -6.47
C VAL A 252 -15.24 10.45 -6.02
N LYS A 253 -15.69 9.47 -6.81
CA LYS A 253 -16.80 8.59 -6.43
C LYS A 253 -16.45 7.72 -5.22
N ALA A 254 -15.23 7.19 -5.16
CA ALA A 254 -14.75 6.37 -4.05
C ALA A 254 -14.70 7.18 -2.74
N LEU A 255 -14.13 8.39 -2.77
CA LEU A 255 -14.09 9.27 -1.60
C LEU A 255 -15.49 9.59 -1.07
N ARG A 256 -16.45 9.89 -1.96
CA ARG A 256 -17.86 10.12 -1.57
C ARG A 256 -18.49 8.88 -0.95
N ALA A 257 -18.24 7.70 -1.53
CA ALA A 257 -18.78 6.44 -1.02
C ALA A 257 -18.15 6.05 0.34
N LEU A 258 -16.91 6.45 0.59
CA LEU A 258 -16.22 6.34 1.89
C LEU A 258 -16.72 7.36 2.93
N GLY A 259 -17.60 8.30 2.56
CA GLY A 259 -18.06 9.38 3.44
C GLY A 259 -17.02 10.47 3.67
N LEU A 260 -16.01 10.56 2.80
CA LEU A 260 -14.98 11.59 2.86
C LEU A 260 -15.39 12.80 2.01
N GLU A 261 -15.26 13.99 2.61
CA GLU A 261 -15.58 15.27 1.96
C GLU A 261 -14.32 16.16 1.89
N PRO A 262 -13.43 15.94 0.90
CA PRO A 262 -12.26 16.80 0.73
C PRO A 262 -12.66 18.23 0.38
N GLN A 263 -12.06 19.19 1.08
CA GLN A 263 -12.13 20.61 0.77
C GLN A 263 -11.21 20.94 -0.43
N VAL A 264 -10.06 20.28 -0.52
CA VAL A 264 -9.04 20.52 -1.55
C VAL A 264 -8.76 19.23 -2.31
N PHE A 265 -8.67 19.35 -3.63
CA PHE A 265 -8.22 18.30 -4.52
C PHE A 265 -6.86 18.71 -5.09
N HIS A 266 -5.82 17.94 -4.81
CA HIS A 266 -4.50 18.12 -5.38
C HIS A 266 -4.27 17.03 -6.43
N THR A 267 -3.90 17.43 -7.65
CA THR A 267 -3.61 16.51 -8.76
C THR A 267 -2.11 16.54 -9.04
N ASN A 268 -1.44 15.43 -8.75
CA ASN A 268 -0.01 15.27 -9.01
C ASN A 268 0.20 14.77 -10.44
N GLU A 269 0.21 15.76 -11.35
CA GLU A 269 0.16 15.62 -12.82
C GLU A 269 -1.21 15.20 -13.36
#